data_AF-A0A9E4IWD6-F1
#
_entry.id   AF-A0A9E4IWD6-F1
#
_cell.length_a   1.000
_cell.length_b   1.000
_cell.length_c   1.000
_cell.angle_alpha   90.00
_cell.angle_beta   90.00
_cell.angle_gamma   90.00
#
_symmetry.space_group_name_H-M   'P 1'
#
loop_
_entity.id
_entity.type
_entity.pdbx_description
1 polymer ?
#
loop_
_entity_poly.entity_id
_entity_poly.type
_entity_poly.pdbx_seq_one_letter_code
_entity_poly.pdbx_strand_id
1 'polypeptide(L)' 'MILRLSRITLREIRMTLREPFEISSGRTTGRRILLLELEDVDGTTTWSECVAGERPNFSAETI' A
#
# COMPACT_ATOMS: atom_id res chain seq x y z
N MET A 1 -3.78 -11.73 -26.59
CA MET A 1 -3.72 -10.31 -26.20
C MET A 1 -2.56 -10.15 -25.25
N ILE A 2 -1.73 -9.11 -25.40
CA ILE A 2 -0.53 -8.87 -24.58
C ILE A 2 -0.79 -7.64 -23.71
N LEU A 3 -0.55 -7.75 -22.41
CA LEU A 3 -0.62 -6.60 -21.49
C LEU A 3 0.54 -5.64 -21.79
N ARG A 4 0.23 -4.37 -22.02
CA ARG A 4 1.22 -3.29 -22.16
C ARG A 4 0.83 -2.15 -21.25
N LEU A 5 1.66 -1.86 -20.26
CA LEU A 5 1.43 -0.76 -19.32
C LEU A 5 1.74 0.58 -19.99
N SER A 6 0.86 1.56 -19.78
CA SER A 6 1.02 2.95 -20.23
C SER A 6 1.33 3.88 -19.05
N ARG A 7 0.77 3.61 -17.86
CA ARG A 7 1.00 4.41 -16.65
C ARG A 7 1.02 3.54 -15.39
N ILE A 8 1.89 3.91 -14.45
CA ILE A 8 2.01 3.34 -13.11
C ILE A 8 1.91 4.51 -12.14
N THR A 9 0.93 4.49 -11.24
CA THR A 9 0.77 5.53 -10.21
C THR A 9 0.84 4.90 -8.83
N LEU A 10 1.77 5.38 -8.01
CA LEU A 10 1.88 5.01 -6.60
C LEU A 10 1.26 6.10 -5.73
N ARG A 11 0.43 5.69 -4.77
CA ARG A 11 -0.23 6.60 -3.81
C ARG A 11 -0.03 6.06 -2.41
N GLU A 12 0.65 6.82 -1.57
CA GLU A 12 0.61 6.58 -0.13
C GLU A 12 -0.58 7.32 0.46
N ILE A 13 -1.50 6.58 1.07
CA ILE A 13 -2.57 7.14 1.89
C ILE A 13 -2.30 6.88 3.37
N ARG A 14 -2.88 7.73 4.23
CA ARG A 14 -2.77 7.62 5.69
C ARG A 14 -4.17 7.56 6.28
N MET A 15 -4.44 6.49 7.02
CA MET A 15 -5.72 6.27 7.67
C MET A 15 -5.54 6.20 9.18
N THR A 16 -6.33 6.96 9.94
CA THR A 16 -6.38 6.82 11.39
C THR A 16 -7.05 5.49 11.75
N LEU A 17 -6.43 4.71 12.64
CA LEU A 17 -7.03 3.48 13.14
C LEU A 17 -8.17 3.82 14.10
N ARG A 18 -9.26 3.04 14.05
CA ARG A 18 -10.37 3.17 15.00
C ARG A 18 -9.92 2.91 16.44
N GLU A 19 -9.06 1.91 16.62
CA GLU A 19 -8.45 1.54 17.89
C GLU A 19 -6.93 1.42 17.69
N PRO A 20 -6.10 1.94 18.60
CA PRO A 20 -4.65 1.79 18.50
C PRO A 20 -4.22 0.32 18.52
N PHE A 21 -3.27 -0.01 17.64
CA PHE A 21 -2.62 -1.31 17.63
C PHE A 21 -1.36 -1.27 18.48
N GLU A 22 -1.19 -2.20 19.42
CA GLU A 22 -0.08 -2.20 20.36
C GLU A 22 0.54 -3.60 20.48
N ILE A 23 1.85 -3.65 20.33
CA ILE A 23 2.69 -4.84 20.47
C ILE A 23 3.91 -4.51 21.32
N SER A 24 4.73 -5.51 21.67
CA SER A 24 5.91 -5.31 22.52
C SER A 24 6.91 -4.28 21.99
N SER A 25 6.95 -4.05 20.67
CA SER A 25 7.84 -3.07 20.03
C SER A 25 7.23 -1.67 19.87
N GLY A 26 5.99 -1.45 20.31
CA GLY A 26 5.39 -0.12 20.34
C GLY A 26 3.90 -0.08 19.97
N ARG A 27 3.41 1.14 19.80
CA ARG A 27 2.00 1.45 19.53
C ARG A 27 1.86 2.23 18.22
N THR A 28 0.92 1.82 17.38
CA THR A 28 0.55 2.45 16.11
C THR A 28 -0.89 2.96 16.19
N THR A 29 -1.11 4.22 15.78
CA THR A 29 -2.44 4.87 15.77
C THR A 29 -2.95 5.17 14.36
N GLY A 30 -2.12 4.96 13.34
CA GLY A 30 -2.48 5.18 11.94
C GLY A 30 -1.78 4.20 11.02
N ARG A 31 -2.44 3.86 9.92
CA ARG A 31 -1.93 2.97 8.88
C ARG A 31 -1.49 3.78 7.68
N ARG A 32 -0.24 3.63 7.28
CA ARG A 32 0.23 4.00 5.92
C ARG A 32 -0.14 2.87 4.99
N ILE A 33 -0.76 3.16 3.85
CA ILE A 33 -1.17 2.17 2.84
C ILE A 33 -0.62 2.65 1.50
N LEU A 34 0.09 1.77 0.80
CA LEU A 34 0.59 2.05 -0.52
C LEU A 34 -0.34 1.38 -1.55
N LEU A 35 -1.01 2.20 -2.34
CA LEU A 35 -1.85 1.78 -3.45
C LEU A 35 -1.07 1.92 -4.75
N LEU A 36 -1.18 0.91 -5.59
CA LEU A 36 -0.70 0.93 -6.96
C LEU A 36 -1.90 0.95 -7.90
N GLU A 37 -1.91 1.92 -8.81
CA GLU A 37 -2.81 1.94 -9.95
C GLU A 37 -1.99 1.69 -11.23
N LEU A 38 -2.43 0.73 -12.02
CA LEU A 38 -1.87 0.42 -13.33
C LEU A 38 -2.89 0.77 -14.41
N GLU A 39 -2.41 1.39 -15.48
CA GLU A 39 -3.18 1.64 -16.70
C GLU A 39 -2.49 0.95 -17.88
N ASP A 40 -3.26 0.27 -18.72
CA ASP A 40 -2.76 -0.30 -19.97
C ASP A 40 -2.90 0.70 -21.15
N VAL A 41 -2.37 0.33 -22.31
CA VAL A 41 -2.48 1.16 -23.54
C VAL A 41 -3.89 1.24 -24.10
N ASP A 42 -4.78 0.33 -23.69
CA ASP A 42 -6.18 0.27 -24.13
C ASP A 42 -7.10 1.08 -23.18
N GLY A 43 -6.54 1.66 -22.11
CA GLY A 43 -7.22 2.51 -21.13
C GLY A 43 -7.83 1.75 -19.95
N THR A 44 -7.60 0.44 -19.82
CA THR A 44 -8.04 -0.35 -18.66
C THR A 44 -7.22 0.05 -17.44
N THR A 45 -7.90 0.27 -16.31
CA THR A 45 -7.24 0.55 -15.03
C THR A 45 -7.48 -0.56 -14.01
N THR A 46 -6.47 -0.84 -13.19
CA THR A 46 -6.57 -1.79 -12.08
C THR A 46 -5.81 -1.30 -10.86
N TRP A 47 -6.22 -1.75 -9.68
CA TRP A 47 -5.66 -1.36 -8.40
C TRP A 47 -5.08 -2.56 -7.66
N SER A 48 -4.03 -2.32 -6.89
CA SER A 48 -3.50 -3.24 -5.89
C SER A 48 -3.01 -2.51 -4.65
N GLU A 49 -2.87 -3.26 -3.56
CA GLU A 49 -2.40 -2.75 -2.27
C GLU A 49 -1.12 -3.48 -1.86
N CYS A 50 -0.12 -2.72 -1.41
CA CYS A 50 0.98 -3.28 -0.63
C CYS A 50 0.63 -3.20 0.85
N VAL A 51 0.56 -4.37 1.49
CA VAL A 51 0.14 -4.52 2.89
C VAL A 51 1.31 -4.45 3.89
N ALA A 52 2.53 -4.12 3.44
CA ALA A 52 3.69 -4.00 4.33
C ALA A 52 3.49 -2.92 5.41
N GLY A 53 4.08 -3.11 6.59
CA GLY A 53 4.02 -2.17 7.70
C GLY A 53 4.84 -0.90 7.46
N GLU A 54 4.66 0.14 8.27
CA GLU A 54 5.58 1.29 8.33
C GLU A 54 6.90 0.98 9.03
N ARG A 55 6.97 -0.16 9.73
CA ARG A 55 8.14 -0.65 10.46
C ARG A 55 8.31 -2.15 10.17
N PRO A 56 9.55 -2.67 10.19
CA PRO A 56 9.84 -4.06 9.90
C PRO A 56 9.57 -4.99 11.10
N ASN A 57 8.38 -4.85 11.70
CA ASN A 57 8.00 -5.58 12.92
C ASN A 57 7.49 -7.00 12.62
N PHE A 58 6.98 -7.24 11.41
CA PHE A 58 6.46 -8.54 10.96
C PHE A 58 7.37 -9.19 9.92
N SER A 59 7.75 -8.42 8.89
CA SER A 59 8.72 -8.81 7.86
C SER A 59 9.68 -7.66 7.58
N ALA A 60 10.69 -7.88 6.72
CA ALA A 60 11.70 -6.86 6.43
C ALA A 60 11.17 -5.71 5.55
N GLU A 61 10.10 -5.95 4.78
CA GLU A 61 9.50 -4.96 3.91
C GLU A 61 8.79 -3.84 4.67
N THR A 62 8.89 -2.61 4.16
CA THR A 62 8.21 -1.43 4.72
C THR A 62 7.64 -0.51 3.64
N ILE A 63 6.64 0.29 4.01
CA ILE A 63 6.14 1.44 3.23
C ILE A 63 6.97 2.69 3.53
#